data_AF-A0A2Z2M585-F1
#
_entry.id   AF-A0A2Z2M585-F1
#
_cell.length_a   1.000
_cell.length_b   1.000
_cell.length_c   1.000
_cell.angle_alpha   90.00
_cell.angle_beta   90.00
_cell.angle_gamma   90.00
#
_symmetry.space_group_name_H-M   'P 1'
#
loop_
_entity.id
_entity.type
_entity.pdbx_description
1 polymer ?
#
loop_
_entity_poly.entity_id
_entity_poly.type
_entity_poly.pdbx_seq_one_letter_code
_entity_poly.pdbx_strand_id
1 'polypeptide(L)'
;MDDNLISELISMAEEMTKRGDYLKAGELLIGAYAYKESGILMSLEKALSFLEMRFPEMRDILEPFKTGRKEDIRKSLEQLFEAMKG
;
A
#
# COMPACT_ATOMS: atom_id res chain seq x y z
N MET A 1 -0.10 18.58 -1.05
CA MET A 1 0.28 17.15 -0.98
C MET A 1 1.80 17.14 -0.98
N ASP A 2 2.43 16.37 -0.09
CA ASP A 2 3.89 16.38 0.08
C ASP A 2 4.52 15.23 -0.72
N ASP A 3 5.05 15.55 -1.90
CA ASP A 3 5.64 14.58 -2.83
C ASP A 3 6.93 13.95 -2.27
N ASN A 4 7.61 14.63 -1.33
CA ASN A 4 8.78 14.06 -0.66
C ASN A 4 8.37 12.93 0.27
N LEU A 5 7.29 13.12 1.04
CA LEU A 5 6.77 12.09 1.93
C LEU A 5 6.33 10.83 1.17
N ILE A 6 5.66 10.99 0.02
CA ILE A 6 5.26 9.86 -0.83
C ILE A 6 6.51 9.11 -1.31
N SER A 7 7.51 9.83 -1.79
CA SER A 7 8.76 9.25 -2.30
C SER A 7 9.55 8.51 -1.21
N GLU A 8 9.59 9.04 0.01
CA GLU A 8 10.19 8.39 1.18
C GLU A 8 9.46 7.08 1.54
N LEU A 9 8.12 7.11 1.59
CA LEU A 9 7.32 5.93 1.92
C LEU A 9 7.50 4.81 0.87
N ILE A 10 7.55 5.15 -0.42
CA ILE A 10 7.84 4.20 -1.50
C ILE A 10 9.24 3.61 -1.32
N SER A 11 10.25 4.46 -1.09
CA SER A 11 11.63 4.01 -0.90
C SER A 11 11.78 3.06 0.29
N MET A 12 11.09 3.35 1.40
CA MET A 12 11.05 2.46 2.56
C MET A 12 10.34 1.14 2.25
N ALA A 13 9.24 1.18 1.48
CA ALA A 13 8.54 -0.03 1.06
C ALA A 13 9.43 -0.94 0.19
N GLU A 14 10.21 -0.36 -0.73
CA GLU A 14 11.19 -1.10 -1.52
C GLU A 14 12.27 -1.74 -0.64
N GLU A 15 12.74 -1.03 0.38
CA GLU A 15 13.72 -1.57 1.32
C GLU A 15 13.15 -2.75 2.12
N MET A 16 11.93 -2.64 2.63
CA MET A 16 11.25 -3.74 3.32
C MET A 16 11.04 -4.94 2.40
N THR A 17 10.72 -4.70 1.13
CA THR A 17 10.60 -5.74 0.11
C THR A 17 11.92 -6.49 -0.10
N LYS A 18 13.04 -5.76 -0.20
CA LYS A 18 14.39 -6.35 -0.33
C LYS A 18 14.78 -7.19 0.89
N ARG A 19 14.30 -6.80 2.08
CA ARG A 19 14.49 -7.55 3.34
C ARG A 19 13.54 -8.74 3.50
N GLY A 20 12.58 -8.91 2.59
CA GLY A 20 11.56 -9.98 2.65
C GLY A 20 10.37 -9.67 3.57
N ASP A 21 10.28 -8.45 4.10
CA ASP A 21 9.15 -8.01 4.93
C ASP A 21 8.05 -7.41 4.05
N TYR A 22 7.36 -8.30 3.32
CA TYR A 22 6.33 -7.90 2.35
C TYR A 22 5.08 -7.29 3.01
N LEU A 23 4.77 -7.70 4.25
CA LEU A 23 3.66 -7.11 4.98
C LEU A 23 3.97 -5.64 5.26
N LYS A 24 5.13 -5.35 5.87
CA LYS A 24 5.50 -3.98 6.17
C LYS A 24 5.64 -3.12 4.92
N ALA A 25 6.20 -3.69 3.84
CA ALA A 25 6.28 -3.03 2.55
C ALA A 25 4.90 -2.60 2.02
N GLY A 26 3.91 -3.50 2.09
CA GLY A 26 2.57 -3.19 1.63
C GLY A 26 1.84 -2.19 2.53
N GLU A 27 2.02 -2.26 3.85
CA GLU A 27 1.46 -1.25 4.76
C GLU A 27 1.94 0.17 4.41
N LEU A 28 3.24 0.31 4.11
CA LEU A 28 3.85 1.58 3.71
C LEU A 28 3.28 2.06 2.37
N LEU A 29 3.17 1.18 1.38
CA LEU A 29 2.60 1.51 0.06
C LEU A 29 1.12 1.87 0.13
N ILE A 30 0.32 1.13 0.89
CA ILE A 30 -1.10 1.42 1.11
C ILE A 30 -1.26 2.80 1.76
N GLY A 31 -0.42 3.11 2.76
CA GLY A 31 -0.37 4.43 3.37
C GLY A 31 0.00 5.53 2.37
N ALA A 32 1.04 5.30 1.56
CA ALA A 32 1.47 6.24 0.53
C ALA A 32 0.40 6.49 -0.53
N TYR A 33 -0.27 5.45 -1.01
CA TYR A 33 -1.34 5.57 -2.00
C TYR A 33 -2.56 6.29 -1.40
N ALA A 34 -3.02 5.89 -0.22
CA ALA A 34 -4.12 6.59 0.44
C ALA A 34 -3.78 8.08 0.68
N TYR A 35 -2.53 8.40 1.03
CA TYR A 35 -2.07 9.78 1.16
C TYR A 35 -2.05 10.52 -0.19
N LYS A 36 -1.54 9.89 -1.27
CA LYS A 36 -1.55 10.42 -2.64
C LYS A 36 -2.97 10.74 -3.14
N GLU A 37 -3.98 10.02 -2.68
CA GLU A 37 -5.36 10.17 -3.18
C GLU A 37 -6.23 11.05 -2.30
N SER A 38 -5.97 11.09 -1.00
CA SER A 38 -6.77 11.85 -0.03
C SER A 38 -6.11 13.13 0.46
N GLY A 39 -4.77 13.22 0.37
CA GLY A 39 -3.97 14.28 1.02
C GLY A 39 -3.90 14.17 2.54
N ILE A 40 -4.42 13.09 3.14
CA ILE A 40 -4.54 12.91 4.59
C ILE A 40 -3.76 11.67 5.03
N LEU A 41 -2.84 11.85 5.98
CA LEU A 41 -2.16 10.72 6.60
C LEU A 41 -3.16 10.00 7.52
N MET A 42 -3.31 8.69 7.35
CA MET A 42 -4.29 7.90 8.09
C MET A 42 -3.71 6.55 8.54
N SER A 43 -4.38 5.91 9.49
CA SER A 43 -4.03 4.55 9.91
C SER A 43 -4.22 3.57 8.76
N LEU A 44 -3.50 2.45 8.80
CA LEU A 44 -3.60 1.38 7.80
C LEU A 44 -5.06 0.94 7.57
N GLU A 45 -5.82 0.71 8.63
CA GLU A 45 -7.23 0.30 8.53
C GLU A 45 -8.09 1.32 7.77
N LYS A 46 -7.86 2.61 8.03
CA LYS A 46 -8.55 3.70 7.33
C LYS A 46 -8.09 3.79 5.87
N ALA A 47 -6.79 3.62 5.60
CA ALA A 47 -6.23 3.63 4.26
C ALA A 47 -6.81 2.49 3.41
N LEU A 48 -6.87 1.28 3.97
CA LEU A 48 -7.48 0.11 3.33
C LEU A 48 -8.95 0.37 3.00
N SER A 49 -9.73 0.83 3.99
CA SER A 49 -11.15 1.11 3.79
C SER A 49 -11.39 2.22 2.76
N PHE A 50 -10.58 3.28 2.80
CA PHE A 50 -10.65 4.38 1.84
C PHE A 50 -10.34 3.93 0.42
N LEU A 51 -9.25 3.18 0.22
CA LEU A 51 -8.85 2.70 -1.10
C LEU A 51 -9.85 1.69 -1.65
N GLU A 52 -10.41 0.78 -0.84
CA GLU A 52 -11.48 -0.12 -1.29
C GLU A 52 -12.75 0.62 -1.71
N MET A 53 -13.12 1.69 -1.00
CA MET A 53 -14.29 2.49 -1.35
C MET A 53 -14.07 3.33 -2.61
N ARG A 54 -12.87 3.86 -2.80
CA ARG A 54 -12.53 4.74 -3.92
C ARG A 54 -12.14 3.97 -5.19
N PHE A 55 -11.49 2.82 -5.02
CA PHE A 55 -11.01 1.93 -6.09
C PHE A 55 -11.47 0.49 -5.81
N PRO A 56 -12.75 0.17 -6.07
CA PRO A 56 -13.29 -1.17 -5.81
C PRO A 56 -12.52 -2.31 -6.51
N GLU A 57 -11.87 -2.02 -7.63
CA GLU A 57 -10.98 -2.93 -8.37
C GLU A 57 -9.74 -3.35 -7.59
N MET A 58 -9.33 -2.58 -6.57
CA MET A 58 -8.20 -2.91 -5.71
C MET A 58 -8.55 -3.88 -4.59
N ARG A 59 -9.83 -4.24 -4.40
CA ARG A 59 -10.27 -5.06 -3.26
C ARG A 59 -9.49 -6.37 -3.13
N ASP A 60 -9.30 -7.08 -4.24
CA ASP A 60 -8.56 -8.35 -4.24
C ASP A 60 -7.07 -8.16 -3.94
N ILE A 61 -6.51 -6.99 -4.29
CA ILE A 61 -5.12 -6.60 -4.00
C ILE A 61 -4.97 -6.24 -2.51
N LEU A 62 -5.98 -5.63 -1.91
CA LEU A 62 -5.95 -5.15 -0.52
C LEU A 62 -6.34 -6.23 0.50
N GLU A 63 -7.11 -7.24 0.10
CA GLU A 63 -7.60 -8.30 0.99
C GLU A 63 -6.49 -9.03 1.78
N PRO A 64 -5.34 -9.39 1.19
CA PRO A 64 -4.27 -10.09 1.92
C PRO A 64 -3.70 -9.26 3.08
N PHE A 65 -3.69 -7.93 2.96
CA PHE A 65 -3.24 -7.01 4.01
C PHE A 65 -4.26 -6.85 5.14
N LYS A 66 -5.55 -7.11 4.88
CA LYS A 66 -6.61 -7.11 5.91
C LYS A 66 -6.63 -8.41 6.71
N THR A 67 -6.39 -9.53 6.03
CA THR A 67 -6.50 -10.87 6.60
C THR A 67 -5.18 -11.41 7.17
N GLY A 68 -4.05 -10.79 6.82
CA GLY A 68 -2.71 -11.25 7.22
C GLY A 68 -2.26 -12.55 6.53
N ARG A 69 -2.89 -12.94 5.42
CA ARG A 69 -2.56 -14.15 4.66
C ARG A 69 -1.25 -13.98 3.89
N LYS A 70 -0.15 -14.42 4.50
CA LYS A 70 1.22 -14.20 4.02
C LYS A 70 1.51 -14.74 2.62
N GLU A 71 0.86 -15.83 2.19
CA GLU A 71 1.11 -16.45 0.88
C GLU A 71 0.70 -15.56 -0.30
N ASP A 72 -0.26 -14.66 -0.10
CA ASP A 72 -0.79 -13.78 -1.17
C ASP A 72 -0.24 -12.35 -1.12
N ILE A 73 0.47 -11.99 -0.02
CA ILE A 73 0.96 -10.62 0.20
C ILE A 73 1.98 -10.20 -0.86
N ARG A 74 2.89 -11.10 -1.27
CA ARG A 74 3.93 -10.75 -2.24
C ARG A 74 3.37 -10.36 -3.59
N LYS A 75 2.44 -11.15 -4.13
CA LYS A 75 1.79 -10.87 -5.42
C LYS A 75 1.00 -9.56 -5.35
N SER A 76 0.27 -9.36 -4.26
CA SER A 76 -0.53 -8.16 -4.04
C SER A 76 0.34 -6.90 -3.90
N LEU A 77 1.50 -7.04 -3.26
CA LEU A 77 2.50 -5.98 -3.15
C LEU A 77 3.03 -5.56 -4.53
N GLU A 78 3.34 -6.51 -5.41
CA GLU A 78 3.78 -6.24 -6.79
C GLU A 78 2.70 -5.46 -7.56
N GLN A 79 1.42 -5.84 -7.40
CA GLN A 79 0.30 -5.13 -8.04
C GLN A 79 0.11 -3.72 -7.46
N LEU A 80 0.34 -3.50 -6.16
CA LEU A 80 0.31 -2.18 -5.53
C LEU A 80 1.39 -1.25 -6.08
N PHE A 81 2.62 -1.75 -6.26
CA PHE A 81 3.70 -0.96 -6.87
C PHE A 81 3.35 -0.51 -8.29
N GLU A 82 2.75 -1.39 -9.10
CA GLU A 82 2.34 -1.03 -10.46
C GLU A 82 1.21 -0.01 -10.48
N ALA A 83 0.21 -0.17 -9.60
CA ALA A 83 -0.89 0.79 -9.47
C ALA A 83 -0.40 2.20 -9.07
N MET A 84 0.69 2.28 -8.31
CA MET A 84 1.27 3.55 -7.89
C MET A 84 2.11 4.27 -8.97
N LYS A 85 2.61 3.53 -9.97
CA LYS A 85 3.37 4.09 -11.11
C LYS A 85 2.47 4.66 -12.20
N GLY A 86 1.19 4.26 -12.23
CA GLY A 86 0.17 4.74 -13.16
C GLY A 86 -0.36 6.14 -12.84
#